data_AF-A0A946BH86-F1
#
_entry.id   AF-A0A946BH86-F1
#
_cell.length_a   1.000
_cell.length_b   1.000
_cell.length_c   1.000
_cell.angle_alpha   90.00
_cell.angle_beta   90.00
_cell.angle_gamma   90.00
#
_symmetry.space_group_name_H-M   'P 1'
#
loop_
_entity.id
_entity.type
_entity.pdbx_description
1 polymer ?
#
loop_
_entity_poly.entity_id
_entity_poly.type
_entity_poly.pdbx_seq_one_letter_code
_entity_poly.pdbx_strand_id
1 'polypeptide(L)'
;MKGKPVVSPVHLTATYKFYNSDDLIDVVQKRKGFIYSRWDNPSVVEIEKNIAELEGYDHALGFGSGMAAITTAVMANIKTGEKID
;
A
#
# COMPACT_ATOMS: atom_id res chain seq x y z
N MET A 1 13.13 14.96 -21.55
CA MET A 1 12.26 16.16 -21.52
C MET A 1 12.44 16.85 -20.18
N LYS A 2 12.54 18.18 -20.12
CA LYS A 2 12.73 18.92 -18.85
C LYS A 2 11.45 19.06 -18.01
N GLY A 3 10.28 18.76 -18.58
CA GLY A 3 9.00 18.74 -17.87
C GLY A 3 8.76 17.40 -17.18
N LYS A 4 8.29 17.45 -15.94
CA LYS A 4 7.73 16.31 -15.20
C LYS A 4 6.20 16.37 -15.30
N PRO A 5 5.50 15.23 -15.29
CA PRO A 5 4.05 15.24 -15.30
C PRO A 5 3.50 15.89 -14.02
N VAL A 6 2.41 16.64 -14.16
CA VAL A 6 1.70 17.27 -13.02
C VAL A 6 0.96 16.22 -12.19
N VAL A 7 0.45 15.18 -12.86
CA VAL A 7 -0.23 14.04 -12.24
C VAL A 7 0.72 12.85 -12.22
N SER A 8 0.74 12.12 -11.11
CA SER A 8 1.52 10.91 -10.99
C SER A 8 1.09 9.83 -11.99
N PRO A 9 2.02 9.02 -12.50
CA PRO A 9 1.69 7.95 -13.43
C PRO A 9 0.93 6.81 -12.76
N VAL A 10 0.13 6.09 -13.56
CA VAL A 10 -0.55 4.85 -13.14
C VAL A 10 0.40 3.67 -13.30
N HIS A 11 0.75 3.00 -12.20
CA HIS A 11 1.66 1.87 -12.18
C HIS A 11 0.93 0.54 -12.42
N LEU A 12 0.61 0.27 -13.69
CA LEU A 12 -0.05 -0.97 -14.11
C LEU A 12 0.95 -2.14 -14.24
N THR A 13 1.50 -2.56 -13.11
CA THR A 13 2.39 -3.73 -13.02
C THR A 13 2.06 -4.56 -11.79
N ALA A 14 2.41 -5.84 -11.82
CA ALA A 14 2.38 -6.70 -10.65
C ALA A 14 3.75 -6.82 -9.98
N THR A 15 4.83 -6.94 -10.76
CA THR A 15 6.19 -7.22 -10.27
C THR A 15 7.14 -6.04 -10.51
N TYR A 16 8.10 -5.87 -9.61
CA TYR A 16 9.17 -4.88 -9.73
C TYR A 16 10.51 -5.56 -9.95
N LYS A 17 11.33 -4.97 -10.83
CA LYS A 17 12.63 -5.54 -11.22
C LYS A 17 13.73 -5.06 -10.29
N PHE A 18 14.57 -5.98 -9.83
CA PHE A 18 15.81 -5.72 -9.11
C PHE A 18 17.01 -6.08 -9.98
N TYR A 19 18.12 -5.35 -9.85
CA TYR A 19 19.32 -5.58 -10.67
C TYR A 19 20.27 -6.60 -10.03
N ASN A 20 20.27 -6.70 -8.71
CA ASN A 20 21.04 -7.67 -7.95
C ASN A 20 20.20 -8.18 -6.75
N SER A 21 20.66 -9.28 -6.15
CA SER A 21 19.98 -9.91 -5.01
C SER A 21 20.06 -9.08 -3.73
N ASP A 22 21.13 -8.30 -3.56
CA ASP A 22 21.34 -7.48 -2.36
C ASP A 22 20.28 -6.38 -2.25
N ASP A 23 19.91 -5.74 -3.36
CA ASP A 23 18.84 -4.75 -3.43
C ASP A 23 17.48 -5.36 -3.04
N LEU A 24 17.19 -6.58 -3.52
CA LEU A 24 15.96 -7.29 -3.16
C LEU A 24 15.94 -7.61 -1.65
N ILE A 25 17.06 -8.12 -1.12
CA ILE A 25 17.19 -8.43 0.31
C ILE A 25 16.98 -7.17 1.15
N ASP A 26 17.56 -6.03 0.74
CA ASP A 26 17.42 -4.76 1.44
C ASP A 26 15.96 -4.31 1.56
N VAL A 27 15.22 -4.35 0.45
CA VAL A 27 13.80 -3.98 0.42
C VAL A 27 12.95 -4.91 1.28
N VAL A 28 13.19 -6.22 1.22
CA VAL A 28 12.47 -7.22 2.02
C VAL A 28 12.73 -7.01 3.52
N GLN A 29 14.00 -6.82 3.92
CA GLN A 29 14.38 -6.70 5.32
C GLN A 29 13.94 -5.37 5.93
N LYS A 30 14.08 -4.27 5.20
CA LYS A 30 13.71 -2.92 5.68
C LYS A 30 12.22 -2.61 5.51
N ARG A 31 11.49 -3.42 4.72
CA ARG A 31 10.11 -3.14 4.29
C ARG A 31 9.98 -1.75 3.67
N LYS A 32 10.95 -1.37 2.85
CA LYS A 32 11.02 -0.05 2.20
C LYS A 32 11.30 -0.22 0.72
N GLY A 33 10.24 -0.10 -0.09
CA GLY A 33 10.30 -0.23 -1.54
C GLY A 33 9.18 -1.13 -2.07
N PHE A 34 9.08 -1.22 -3.39
CA PHE A 34 8.02 -1.99 -4.07
C PHE A 34 8.60 -3.32 -4.58
N ILE A 35 7.97 -4.44 -4.19
CA ILE A 35 8.37 -5.79 -4.64
C ILE A 35 7.27 -6.42 -5.50
N TYR A 36 6.03 -6.35 -5.00
CA TYR A 36 4.88 -6.96 -5.64
C TYR A 36 3.61 -6.16 -5.30
N SER A 37 2.81 -5.81 -6.31
CA SER A 37 1.65 -4.92 -6.18
C SER A 37 0.52 -5.44 -5.29
N ARG A 38 0.57 -6.71 -4.87
CA ARG A 38 -0.35 -7.23 -3.83
C ARG A 38 -0.10 -6.56 -2.47
N TRP A 39 1.16 -6.22 -2.16
CA TRP A 39 1.53 -5.58 -0.91
C TRP A 39 1.49 -4.07 -1.05
N ASP A 40 2.21 -3.54 -2.05
CA ASP A 40 2.31 -2.11 -2.27
C ASP A 40 2.42 -1.80 -3.76
N ASN A 41 1.72 -0.76 -4.20
CA ASN A 41 1.80 -0.20 -5.55
C ASN A 41 1.92 1.32 -5.44
N PRO A 42 2.84 2.00 -6.16
CA PRO A 42 3.06 3.44 -5.99
C PRO A 42 1.81 4.28 -6.23
N SER A 43 0.94 3.89 -7.16
CA SER A 43 -0.32 4.60 -7.41
C SER A 43 -1.34 4.41 -6.27
N VAL A 44 -1.32 3.26 -5.59
CA VAL A 44 -2.16 3.01 -4.41
C VAL A 44 -1.62 3.78 -3.20
N VAL A 45 -0.30 3.73 -2.98
CA VAL A 45 0.38 4.44 -1.87
C VAL A 45 0.16 5.96 -1.93
N GLU A 46 0.07 6.53 -3.12
CA GLU A 46 -0.26 7.95 -3.28
C GLU A 46 -1.69 8.26 -2.81
N ILE A 47 -2.66 7.41 -3.17
CA ILE A 47 -4.04 7.55 -2.69
C ILE A 47 -4.10 7.38 -1.17
N GLU A 48 -3.41 6.39 -0.61
CA GLU A 48 -3.34 6.15 0.83
C GLU A 48 -2.81 7.38 1.57
N LYS A 49 -1.73 8.00 1.09
CA LYS A 49 -1.18 9.22 1.69
C LYS A 49 -2.18 10.37 1.63
N ASN A 50 -2.79 10.60 0.47
CA ASN A 50 -3.76 11.68 0.30
C ASN A 50 -4.98 11.49 1.21
N ILE A 51 -5.51 10.26 1.32
CA ILE A 51 -6.64 9.96 2.20
C ILE A 51 -6.26 10.14 3.67
N ALA A 52 -5.07 9.65 4.08
CA ALA A 52 -4.60 9.83 5.44
C ALA A 52 -4.49 11.32 5.82
N GLU A 53 -3.92 12.14 4.93
CA GLU A 53 -3.81 13.58 5.13
C GLU A 53 -5.18 14.28 5.19
N LEU A 54 -6.11 13.90 4.31
CA LEU A 54 -7.47 14.47 4.30
C LEU A 54 -8.27 14.15 5.57
N GLU A 55 -8.08 12.96 6.14
CA GLU A 55 -8.77 12.49 7.33
C GLU A 55 -8.02 12.82 8.64
N GLY A 56 -6.82 13.40 8.56
CA GLY A 56 -6.00 13.77 9.72
C GLY A 56 -5.33 12.59 10.44
N TYR A 57 -5.01 11.52 9.71
CA TYR A 57 -4.30 10.33 10.22
C TYR A 57 -2.89 10.21 9.63
N ASP A 58 -2.01 9.47 10.32
CA ASP A 58 -0.64 9.22 9.85
C ASP A 58 -0.59 8.26 8.65
N HIS A 59 -1.55 7.33 8.58
CA HIS A 59 -1.58 6.24 7.60
C HIS A 59 -3.01 5.89 7.17
N ALA A 60 -3.16 5.44 5.93
CA ALA A 60 -4.36 4.79 5.41
C ALA A 60 -3.95 3.53 4.62
N LEU A 61 -4.91 2.64 4.39
CA LEU A 61 -4.74 1.44 3.58
C LEU A 61 -5.81 1.36 2.49
N GLY A 62 -5.37 1.12 1.25
CA GLY A 62 -6.21 0.92 0.09
C GLY A 62 -6.64 -0.53 -0.07
N PHE A 63 -7.93 -0.76 -0.33
CA PHE A 63 -8.48 -2.10 -0.52
C PHE A 63 -9.21 -2.23 -1.86
N GLY A 64 -9.31 -3.46 -2.36
CA GLY A 64 -10.03 -3.76 -3.61
C GLY A 64 -11.55 -3.49 -3.55
N SER A 65 -12.12 -3.34 -2.35
CA SER A 65 -13.51 -2.93 -2.14
C SER A 65 -13.73 -2.39 -0.72
N GLY A 66 -14.86 -1.71 -0.51
CA GLY A 66 -15.27 -1.29 0.84
C GLY A 66 -15.54 -2.48 1.77
N MET A 67 -16.06 -3.59 1.24
CA MET A 67 -16.27 -4.81 2.04
C MET A 67 -14.94 -5.43 2.49
N ALA A 68 -13.91 -5.40 1.64
CA ALA A 68 -12.57 -5.82 2.04
C ALA A 68 -12.00 -4.91 3.13
N ALA A 69 -12.17 -3.59 3.02
CA ALA A 69 -11.72 -2.64 4.04
C ALA A 69 -12.39 -2.90 5.41
N ILE A 70 -13.72 -3.03 5.43
CA ILE A 70 -14.48 -3.32 6.66
C ILE A 70 -14.06 -4.67 7.26
N THR A 71 -13.99 -5.71 6.42
CA THR A 71 -13.63 -7.06 6.87
C THR A 71 -12.22 -7.09 7.46
N THR A 72 -11.24 -6.47 6.79
CA THR A 72 -9.87 -6.41 7.30
C THR A 72 -9.79 -5.59 8.59
N ALA A 73 -10.46 -4.44 8.68
CA ALA A 73 -10.47 -3.63 9.89
C ALA A 73 -11.02 -4.41 11.09
N VAL A 74 -12.09 -5.18 10.89
CA VAL A 74 -12.65 -6.06 11.94
C VAL A 74 -11.68 -7.18 12.28
N MET A 75 -11.28 -8.00 11.29
CA MET A 75 -10.45 -9.19 11.52
C MET A 75 -9.06 -8.89 12.08
N ALA A 76 -8.52 -7.68 11.85
CA ALA A 76 -7.25 -7.26 12.43
C ALA A 76 -7.33 -6.97 13.93
N ASN A 77 -8.52 -6.66 14.46
CA ASN A 77 -8.71 -6.21 15.83
C ASN A 77 -9.42 -7.22 16.74
N ILE A 78 -9.95 -8.32 16.18
CA ILE A 78 -10.68 -9.32 16.95
C ILE A 78 -10.07 -10.72 16.82
N LYS A 79 -10.36 -11.57 17.80
CA LYS A 79 -10.09 -13.00 17.81
C LYS A 79 -11.38 -13.81 17.89
N THR A 80 -11.28 -15.10 17.61
CA THR A 80 -12.38 -16.05 17.75
C THR A 80 -12.98 -15.97 19.16
N GLY A 81 -14.28 -15.70 19.25
CA GLY A 81 -15.03 -15.60 20.51
C GLY A 81 -15.16 -14.18 21.06
N GLU A 82 -14.52 -13.18 20.48
CA GLU A 82 -14.69 -11.78 20.87
C GLU A 82 -15.94 -11.15 20.21
N LYS A 83 -16.59 -10.24 20.93
CA LYS A 83 -17.79 -9.51 20.48
C LYS A 83 -17.44 -8.05 20.19
N ILE A 84 -18.00 -7.51 19.12
CA ILE A 84 -18.01 -6.07 18.82
C ILE A 84 -19.33 -5.51 19.38
N ASP A 85 -19.24 -4.58 20.33
CA ASP A 85 -20.38 -3.89 20.96
C ASP A 85 -20.63 -2.51 20.35
#